data_AF-A0A5D4KCL4-F1
#
_entry.id   AF-A0A5D4KCL4-F1
#
_cell.length_a   1.000
_cell.length_b   1.000
_cell.length_c   1.000
_cell.angle_alpha   90.00
_cell.angle_beta   90.00
_cell.angle_gamma   90.00
#
_symmetry.space_group_name_H-M   'P 1'
#
loop_
_entity.id
_entity.type
_entity.pdbx_description
1 polymer ?
#
loop_
_entity_poly.entity_id
_entity_poly.type
_entity_poly.pdbx_seq_one_letter_code
_entity_poly.pdbx_strand_id
1 'polypeptide(L)'
;MNRYPIQYPPIQPQQFMDSAGKMTPLLDDAKMIMDKVSQSKDFSEKLMDAAQKSNMGELNRIIKGTGVKHTPGIKFDPDGFTLIFSNKTANIDCCHLTIILRWK
;
A
#
# COMPACT_ATOMS: atom_id res chain seq x y z
N MET A 1 13.31 -16.39 44.48
CA MET A 1 13.19 -16.47 43.00
C MET A 1 14.15 -15.47 42.38
N ASN A 2 15.31 -15.92 41.88
CA ASN A 2 16.26 -15.06 41.18
C ASN A 2 15.71 -14.72 39.79
N ARG A 3 15.38 -13.44 39.56
CA ARG A 3 15.12 -12.94 38.21
C ARG A 3 16.48 -12.71 37.55
N TYR A 4 16.82 -13.53 36.56
CA TYR A 4 17.94 -13.23 35.67
C TYR A 4 17.65 -11.90 34.96
N PRO A 5 18.59 -10.94 34.91
CA PRO A 5 18.40 -9.72 34.15
C PRO A 5 18.25 -10.07 32.67
N ILE A 6 17.17 -9.60 32.05
CA ILE A 6 16.96 -9.73 30.60
C ILE A 6 18.06 -8.91 29.93
N GLN A 7 19.00 -9.59 29.26
CA GLN A 7 19.93 -8.93 28.36
C GLN A 7 19.26 -8.80 26.99
N TYR A 8 19.05 -7.57 26.55
CA TYR A 8 18.54 -7.29 25.22
C TYR A 8 19.64 -7.49 24.17
N PRO A 9 19.31 -7.96 22.96
CA PRO A 9 20.27 -8.05 21.87
C PRO A 9 20.80 -6.64 21.50
N PRO A 10 22.02 -6.56 20.92
CA PRO A 10 22.55 -5.31 20.42
C PRO A 10 21.63 -4.71 19.35
N ILE A 11 21.42 -3.40 19.41
CA ILE A 11 20.59 -2.66 18.45
C ILE A 11 21.29 -2.63 17.10
N GLN A 12 20.60 -3.08 16.04
CA GLN A 12 21.09 -3.08 14.66
C GLN A 12 20.21 -2.15 13.81
N PRO A 13 20.53 -0.85 13.70
CA PRO A 13 19.66 0.12 13.05
C PRO A 13 19.59 -0.05 11.53
N GLN A 14 20.58 -0.70 10.90
CA GLN A 14 20.65 -0.81 9.44
C GLN A 14 19.41 -1.46 8.85
N GLN A 15 18.94 -2.58 9.40
CA GLN A 15 17.74 -3.26 8.90
C GLN A 15 16.48 -2.39 9.03
N PHE A 16 16.39 -1.59 10.09
CA PHE A 16 15.28 -0.65 10.29
C PHE A 16 15.31 0.49 9.26
N MET A 17 16.50 1.06 9.00
CA MET A 17 16.72 2.09 7.98
C MET A 17 16.44 1.57 6.57
N ASP A 18 16.90 0.36 6.23
CA ASP A 18 16.65 -0.27 4.93
C ASP A 18 15.16 -0.52 4.70
N SER A 19 14.43 -0.87 5.77
CA SER A 19 12.98 -1.05 5.73
C SER A 19 12.27 0.28 5.43
N ALA A 20 12.70 1.38 6.05
CA ALA A 20 12.17 2.71 5.76
C ALA A 20 12.47 3.14 4.32
N GLY A 21 13.70 2.95 3.85
CA GLY A 21 14.10 3.30 2.48
C GLY A 21 13.30 2.56 1.40
N LYS A 22 12.84 1.33 1.69
CA LYS A 22 11.97 0.55 0.78
C LYS A 22 10.51 0.97 0.84
N MET A 23 10.08 1.59 1.95
CA MET A 23 8.73 2.11 2.11
C MET A 23 8.54 3.43 1.39
N THR A 24 9.57 4.29 1.34
CA THR A 24 9.48 5.62 0.73
C THR A 24 8.91 5.61 -0.70
N PRO A 25 9.39 4.77 -1.64
CA PRO A 25 8.81 4.72 -2.98
C PRO A 25 7.34 4.25 -3.01
N LEU A 26 6.93 3.41 -2.06
CA LEU A 26 5.54 2.97 -1.94
C LEU A 26 4.64 4.12 -1.45
N LEU A 27 5.15 4.98 -0.56
CA LEU A 27 4.45 6.20 -0.13
C LEU A 27 4.27 7.18 -1.28
N ASP A 28 5.28 7.34 -2.15
CA ASP A 28 5.19 8.21 -3.32
C ASP A 28 4.12 7.70 -4.31
N ASP A 29 4.10 6.40 -4.60
CA ASP A 29 3.10 5.78 -5.47
C ASP A 29 1.69 5.89 -4.87
N ALA A 30 1.56 5.61 -3.57
CA ALA A 30 0.32 5.80 -2.83
C ALA A 30 -0.19 7.24 -2.94
N LYS A 31 0.68 8.22 -2.69
CA LYS A 31 0.34 9.64 -2.79
C LYS A 31 -0.18 9.99 -4.18
N MET A 32 0.46 9.48 -5.24
CA MET A 32 0.02 9.72 -6.62
C MET A 32 -1.41 9.23 -6.85
N ILE A 33 -1.77 8.04 -6.35
CA ILE A 33 -3.15 7.53 -6.45
C ILE A 33 -4.09 8.41 -5.62
N MET A 34 -3.73 8.75 -4.38
CA MET A 34 -4.58 9.58 -3.50
C MET A 34 -4.82 10.98 -4.09
N ASP A 35 -3.82 11.57 -4.73
CA ASP A 35 -3.96 12.86 -5.42
C ASP A 35 -4.96 12.73 -6.58
N LYS A 36 -4.90 11.66 -7.39
CA LYS A 36 -5.89 11.42 -8.45
C LYS A 36 -7.31 11.22 -7.91
N VAL A 37 -7.47 10.45 -6.84
CA VAL A 37 -8.77 10.20 -6.19
C VAL A 37 -9.36 11.50 -5.62
N SER A 38 -8.55 12.30 -4.91
CA SER A 38 -9.02 13.51 -4.23
C SER A 38 -9.27 14.69 -5.18
N GLN A 39 -8.62 14.73 -6.34
CA GLN A 39 -8.67 15.88 -7.25
C GLN A 39 -9.51 15.65 -8.52
N SER A 40 -9.86 14.40 -8.84
CA SER A 40 -10.62 14.08 -10.07
C SER A 40 -11.86 13.25 -9.76
N LYS A 41 -13.02 13.89 -9.89
CA LYS A 41 -14.33 13.23 -9.76
C LYS A 41 -14.47 12.08 -10.76
N ASP A 42 -14.16 12.32 -12.03
CA ASP A 42 -14.24 11.30 -13.10
C ASP A 42 -13.35 10.09 -12.82
N PHE A 43 -12.14 10.29 -12.27
CA PHE A 43 -11.24 9.20 -11.90
C PHE A 43 -11.86 8.37 -10.78
N SER A 44 -12.35 9.03 -9.73
CA SER A 44 -12.97 8.38 -8.58
C SER A 44 -14.23 7.60 -8.98
N GLU A 45 -15.10 8.18 -9.81
CA GLU A 45 -16.30 7.49 -10.32
C GLU A 45 -15.95 6.24 -11.13
N LYS A 46 -14.96 6.31 -12.04
CA LYS A 46 -14.52 5.15 -12.82
C LYS A 46 -13.93 4.05 -11.95
N LEU A 47 -13.12 4.42 -10.96
CA LEU A 47 -12.51 3.46 -10.05
C LEU A 47 -13.58 2.77 -9.18
N MET A 48 -14.54 3.54 -8.65
CA MET A 48 -15.67 3.03 -7.89
C MET A 48 -16.57 2.12 -8.73
N ASP A 49 -16.91 2.50 -9.95
CA ASP A 49 -17.73 1.70 -10.87
C ASP A 49 -17.06 0.35 -11.20
N ALA A 50 -15.76 0.37 -11.49
CA ALA A 50 -14.99 -0.84 -11.73
C ALA A 50 -14.96 -1.76 -10.51
N ALA A 51 -14.82 -1.21 -9.30
CA ALA A 51 -14.88 -1.97 -8.05
C ALA A 51 -16.27 -2.59 -7.82
N GLN A 52 -17.34 -1.81 -7.96
CA GLN A 52 -18.72 -2.29 -7.79
C GLN A 52 -19.08 -3.40 -8.77
N LYS A 53 -18.54 -3.34 -9.99
CA LYS A 53 -18.70 -4.40 -11.02
C LYS A 53 -17.72 -5.57 -10.86
N SER A 54 -16.92 -5.58 -9.80
CA SER A 54 -15.87 -6.58 -9.56
C SER A 54 -14.88 -6.75 -10.73
N ASN A 55 -14.63 -5.68 -11.48
CA ASN A 55 -13.80 -5.71 -12.68
C ASN A 55 -12.32 -5.46 -12.33
N MET A 56 -11.62 -6.51 -11.90
CA MET A 56 -10.20 -6.44 -11.54
C MET A 56 -9.28 -6.02 -12.70
N GLY A 57 -9.63 -6.34 -13.95
CA GLY A 57 -8.84 -5.92 -15.11
C GLY A 57 -8.86 -4.41 -15.26
N GLU A 58 -10.04 -3.81 -15.14
CA GLU A 58 -10.22 -2.36 -15.24
C GLU A 58 -9.63 -1.61 -14.04
N LEU A 59 -9.79 -2.13 -12.82
CA LEU A 59 -9.14 -1.57 -11.63
C LEU A 59 -7.62 -1.47 -11.81
N ASN A 60 -6.99 -2.56 -12.25
CA ASN A 60 -5.55 -2.58 -12.51
C ASN A 60 -5.17 -1.60 -13.63
N ARG A 61 -5.97 -1.49 -14.69
CA ARG A 61 -5.73 -0.55 -15.80
C ARG A 61 -5.79 0.91 -15.33
N ILE A 62 -6.82 1.27 -14.56
CA ILE A 62 -7.02 2.62 -14.02
C ILE A 62 -5.86 2.99 -13.09
N ILE A 63 -5.51 2.10 -12.14
CA ILE A 63 -4.42 2.34 -11.18
C ILE A 63 -3.08 2.46 -11.91
N LYS A 64 -2.74 1.56 -12.85
CA LYS A 64 -1.51 1.70 -13.65
C LYS A 64 -1.48 3.00 -14.47
N GLY A 65 -2.63 3.45 -14.95
CA GLY A 65 -2.78 4.71 -15.67
C GLY A 65 -2.45 5.97 -14.85
N THR A 66 -2.32 5.85 -13.53
CA THR A 66 -1.86 6.97 -12.68
C THR A 66 -0.38 7.29 -12.86
N GLY A 67 0.43 6.31 -13.31
CA GLY A 67 1.87 6.43 -13.45
C GLY A 67 2.68 5.81 -12.30
N VAL A 68 2.03 5.09 -11.38
CA VAL A 68 2.72 4.40 -10.27
C VAL A 68 3.73 3.38 -10.77
N LYS A 69 4.84 3.26 -10.04
CA LYS A 69 5.91 2.29 -10.34
C LYS A 69 5.62 0.92 -9.73
N HIS A 70 5.03 0.89 -8.54
CA HIS A 70 4.63 -0.31 -7.84
C HIS A 70 3.11 -0.43 -7.88
N THR A 71 2.58 -1.42 -8.61
CA THR A 71 1.14 -1.67 -8.64
C THR A 71 0.71 -2.36 -7.34
N PRO A 72 -0.21 -1.79 -6.55
CA PRO A 72 -0.71 -2.43 -5.33
C PRO A 72 -1.63 -3.60 -5.66
N GLY A 73 -1.74 -4.54 -4.72
CA GLY A 73 -2.90 -5.43 -4.65
C GLY A 73 -4.14 -4.64 -4.28
N ILE A 74 -5.30 -5.00 -4.84
CA ILE A 74 -6.56 -4.29 -4.62
C ILE A 74 -7.56 -5.26 -4.01
N LYS A 75 -8.16 -4.86 -2.88
CA LYS A 75 -9.36 -5.49 -2.31
C LYS A 75 -10.46 -4.46 -2.25
N PHE A 76 -11.71 -4.86 -2.41
CA PHE A 76 -12.85 -3.96 -2.36
C PHE A 76 -14.06 -4.66 -1.74
N ASP A 77 -14.93 -3.85 -1.18
CA ASP A 77 -16.24 -4.24 -0.66
C ASP A 77 -17.25 -3.12 -0.98
N PRO A 78 -18.54 -3.26 -0.61
CA PRO A 78 -19.53 -2.22 -0.89
C PRO A 78 -19.23 -0.84 -0.26
N ASP A 79 -18.35 -0.76 0.74
CA ASP A 79 -18.07 0.45 1.52
C ASP A 79 -16.77 1.15 1.11
N GLY A 80 -15.87 0.45 0.42
CA GLY A 80 -14.60 1.01 0.02
C GLY A 80 -13.65 0.06 -0.69
N PHE A 81 -12.38 0.46 -0.69
CA PHE A 81 -11.30 -0.39 -1.18
C PHE A 81 -10.03 -0.24 -0.35
N THR A 82 -9.22 -1.29 -0.41
CA THR A 82 -7.92 -1.38 0.22
C THR A 82 -6.85 -1.58 -0.84
N LEU A 83 -5.84 -0.73 -0.84
CA LEU A 83 -4.61 -0.88 -1.62
C LEU A 83 -3.53 -1.46 -0.72
N ILE A 84 -2.87 -2.53 -1.18
CA ILE A 84 -1.82 -3.22 -0.45
C ILE A 84 -0.55 -3.20 -1.29
N PHE A 85 0.39 -2.36 -0.91
CA PHE A 85 1.73 -2.34 -1.48
C PHE A 85 2.65 -3.24 -0.65
N SER A 86 3.56 -3.94 -1.30
CA SER A 86 4.59 -4.75 -0.63
C SER A 86 5.89 -4.66 -1.41
N ASN A 87 7.02 -4.71 -0.70
CA ASN A 87 8.35 -4.72 -1.31
C ASN A 87 9.17 -5.90 -0.79
N LYS A 88 9.31 -6.95 -1.59
CA LYS A 88 10.07 -8.14 -1.19
C LYS A 88 11.57 -7.84 -1.25
N THR A 89 12.28 -8.11 -0.16
CA THR A 89 13.76 -8.09 -0.15
C THR A 89 14.28 -9.48 0.12
N ALA A 90 15.06 -10.05 -0.82
CA ALA A 90 15.83 -11.27 -0.58
C ALA A 90 15.03 -12.38 0.15
N ASN A 91 13.79 -12.64 -0.32
CA ASN A 91 12.83 -13.59 0.23
C ASN A 91 12.22 -13.28 1.61
N ILE A 92 12.53 -12.12 2.19
CA ILE A 92 11.80 -11.57 3.33
C ILE A 92 10.70 -10.67 2.80
N ASP A 93 9.46 -11.01 3.16
CA ASP A 93 8.31 -10.15 2.99
C ASP A 93 8.44 -8.98 3.97
N CYS A 94 9.16 -7.94 3.56
CA CYS A 94 9.35 -6.75 4.37
C CYS A 94 8.49 -5.62 3.83
N CYS A 95 8.03 -4.76 4.74
CA CYS A 95 7.49 -3.43 4.42
C CYS A 95 6.20 -3.48 3.59
N HIS A 96 5.07 -3.45 4.30
CA HIS A 96 3.75 -3.33 3.69
C HIS A 96 3.17 -1.94 3.95
N LEU A 97 2.62 -1.34 2.91
CA LEU A 97 1.79 -0.14 3.03
C LEU A 97 0.36 -0.52 2.65
N THR A 98 -0.54 -0.39 3.62
CA THR A 98 -1.96 -0.63 3.43
C THR A 98 -2.71 0.69 3.52
N ILE A 99 -3.45 1.04 2.49
CA ILE A 99 -4.30 2.22 2.45
C ILE A 99 -5.74 1.78 2.31
N ILE A 100 -6.60 2.28 3.19
CA ILE A 100 -8.03 1.98 3.19
C ILE A 100 -8.75 3.28 2.87
N LEU A 101 -9.56 3.26 1.82
CA LEU A 101 -10.42 4.36 1.41
C LEU A 101 -11.88 3.93 1.49
N ARG A 102 -12.73 4.83 2.00
CA ARG A 102 -14.17 4.63 2.14
C ARG A 102 -14.93 5.56 1.21
N TRP A 103 -16.06 5.09 0.69
CA TRP A 103 -17.02 5.88 -0.06
C TRP A 103 -18.46 5.75 0.47
N LYS A 104 -18.65 5.00 1.56
CA LYS A 104 -19.86 4.94 2.37
C LYS A 104 -19.53 4.95 3.86
#